data_AF-A0A959D452-F1
#
_entry.id   AF-A0A959D452-F1
#
_cell.length_a   1.000
_cell.length_b   1.000
_cell.length_c   1.000
_cell.angle_alpha   90.00
_cell.angle_beta   90.00
_cell.angle_gamma   90.00
#
_symmetry.space_group_name_H-M   'P 1'
#
loop_
_entity.id
_entity.type
_entity.pdbx_description
1 polymer ?
#
loop_
_entity_poly.entity_id
_entity_poly.type
_entity_poly.pdbx_seq_one_letter_code
_entity_poly.pdbx_strand_id
1 'polypeptide(L)'
;MAKQNLKDPSQNGRPPSGSGDEGPRGSFTSNSWILYILLALLAFQIFYYFNSSEAKQISWTEFKQEMLANKDVEKIDVVNKETAEVYIKKDK
;
A
#
# COMPACT_ATOMS: atom_id res chain seq x y z
N MET A 1 -23.95 38.07 73.09
CA MET A 1 -23.46 37.01 72.17
C MET A 1 -24.03 37.29 70.79
N ALA A 2 -23.24 37.91 69.91
CA ALA A 2 -23.64 38.25 68.55
C ALA A 2 -23.38 37.04 67.65
N LYS A 3 -24.41 36.54 66.95
CA LYS A 3 -24.23 35.60 65.84
C LYS A 3 -24.10 36.38 64.54
N GLN A 4 -23.09 36.00 63.78
CA GLN A 4 -22.53 36.67 62.62
C GLN A 4 -23.51 36.77 61.44
N ASN A 5 -23.34 37.87 60.72
CA ASN A 5 -23.73 38.08 59.33
C ASN A 5 -23.22 36.94 58.44
N LEU A 6 -24.09 36.37 57.60
CA LEU A 6 -23.67 35.84 56.32
C LEU A 6 -24.55 36.50 55.24
N LYS A 7 -23.99 37.53 54.62
CA LYS A 7 -24.54 38.20 53.44
C LYS A 7 -23.66 37.76 52.29
N ASP A 8 -24.22 37.05 51.32
CA ASP A 8 -23.83 37.28 49.94
C ASP A 8 -24.96 36.92 48.95
N PRO A 9 -25.70 37.92 48.45
CA PRO A 9 -26.53 37.81 47.26
C PRO A 9 -25.74 38.40 46.08
N SER A 10 -25.12 37.55 45.25
CA SER A 10 -24.57 38.01 43.98
C SER A 10 -24.89 37.03 42.85
N GLN A 11 -26.01 37.33 42.19
CA GLN A 11 -26.25 37.02 40.79
C GLN A 11 -25.05 37.46 39.92
N ASN A 12 -24.59 36.61 39.00
CA ASN A 12 -24.38 37.00 37.60
C ASN A 12 -23.82 35.86 36.73
N GLY A 13 -24.50 35.60 35.62
CA GLY A 13 -23.85 35.21 34.37
C GLY A 13 -24.24 33.85 33.80
N ARG A 14 -25.26 33.84 32.94
CA ARG A 14 -25.24 33.34 31.54
C ARG A 14 -26.68 33.23 30.99
N PRO A 15 -27.04 33.89 29.88
CA PRO A 15 -28.28 33.56 29.18
C PRO A 15 -28.09 32.24 28.39
N PRO A 16 -29.06 31.32 28.32
CA PRO A 16 -29.07 30.34 27.26
C PRO A 16 -29.77 30.97 26.05
N SER A 17 -28.98 31.47 25.11
CA SER A 17 -29.48 31.87 23.79
C SER A 17 -28.56 31.27 22.74
N GLY A 18 -29.17 30.64 21.74
CA GLY A 18 -28.49 30.17 20.54
C GLY A 18 -28.79 28.72 20.20
N SER A 19 -30.01 28.45 19.76
CA SER A 19 -30.28 27.44 18.75
C SER A 19 -29.47 27.79 17.51
N GLY A 20 -28.28 27.21 17.39
CA GLY A 20 -27.49 27.24 16.17
C GLY A 20 -27.84 26.02 15.34
N ASP A 21 -28.43 26.26 14.18
CA ASP A 21 -28.70 25.27 13.15
C ASP A 21 -27.48 24.37 12.93
N GLU A 22 -27.59 23.11 13.35
CA GLU A 22 -26.69 22.07 12.90
C GLU A 22 -27.09 21.71 11.46
N GLY A 23 -26.58 22.51 10.51
CA GLY A 23 -26.54 22.09 9.10
C GLY A 23 -25.96 20.68 9.02
N PRO A 24 -26.39 19.84 8.06
CA PRO A 24 -26.07 18.43 8.06
C PRO A 24 -24.56 18.27 8.07
N ARG A 25 -24.02 17.96 9.25
CA ARG A 25 -22.66 17.44 9.39
C ARG A 25 -22.72 16.11 8.70
N GLY A 26 -22.41 16.11 7.42
CA GLY A 26 -22.17 14.89 6.65
C GLY A 26 -21.22 14.08 7.50
N SER A 27 -21.77 13.05 8.15
CA SER A 27 -20.99 12.04 8.83
C SER A 27 -20.19 11.41 7.71
N PHE A 28 -18.97 11.91 7.49
CA PHE A 28 -17.96 11.21 6.74
C PHE A 28 -17.62 9.99 7.59
N THR A 29 -18.52 9.01 7.55
CA THR A 29 -18.35 7.74 8.22
C THR A 29 -16.97 7.25 7.81
N SER A 30 -16.19 7.01 8.85
CA SER A 30 -14.78 6.65 8.92
C SER A 30 -14.43 5.46 8.01
N ASN A 31 -14.43 5.70 6.70
CA ASN A 31 -14.07 4.74 5.67
C ASN A 31 -12.61 4.92 5.24
N SER A 32 -11.80 5.65 6.01
CA SER A 32 -10.37 5.86 5.75
C SER A 32 -9.58 4.55 5.61
N TRP A 33 -10.11 3.44 6.14
CA TRP A 33 -9.54 2.10 5.97
C TRP A 33 -9.57 1.58 4.54
N ILE A 34 -10.52 2.02 3.71
CA ILE A 34 -10.57 1.69 2.28
C ILE A 34 -9.38 2.24 1.52
N LEU A 35 -8.83 3.40 1.92
CA LEU A 35 -7.62 3.93 1.31
C LEU A 35 -6.41 3.03 1.58
N TYR A 36 -6.32 2.44 2.77
CA TYR A 36 -5.27 1.47 3.10
C TYR A 36 -5.41 0.17 2.30
N ILE A 37 -6.63 -0.31 2.08
CA ILE A 37 -6.87 -1.49 1.22
C ILE A 37 -6.47 -1.19 -0.23
N LEU A 38 -6.84 -0.02 -0.75
CA LEU A 38 -6.53 0.38 -2.11
C LEU A 38 -5.01 0.53 -2.31
N LEU A 39 -4.32 1.09 -1.32
CA LEU A 39 -2.85 1.16 -1.29
C LEU A 39 -2.20 -0.23 -1.24
N ALA A 40 -2.73 -1.14 -0.41
CA ALA A 40 -2.23 -2.51 -0.30
C ALA A 40 -2.41 -3.29 -1.61
N LEU A 41 -3.54 -3.11 -2.30
CA LEU A 41 -3.78 -3.70 -3.62
C LEU A 41 -2.80 -3.17 -4.66
N LEU A 42 -2.55 -1.86 -4.69
CA LEU A 42 -1.57 -1.27 -5.60
C LEU A 42 -0.16 -1.79 -5.34
N ALA A 43 0.25 -1.84 -4.06
CA ALA A 43 1.53 -2.42 -3.67
C ALA A 43 1.62 -3.89 -4.09
N PHE A 44 0.58 -4.69 -3.85
CA PHE A 44 0.54 -6.10 -4.24
C PHE A 44 0.73 -6.30 -5.75
N GLN A 45 0.08 -5.47 -6.58
CA GLN A 45 0.27 -5.53 -8.04
C GLN A 45 1.74 -5.29 -8.41
N ILE A 46 2.35 -4.24 -7.84
CA ILE A 46 3.77 -3.95 -8.08
C ILE A 46 4.63 -5.13 -7.62
N PHE A 47 4.47 -5.63 -6.40
CA PHE A 47 5.21 -6.79 -5.92
C PHE A 47 5.02 -8.00 -6.83
N TYR A 48 3.80 -8.31 -7.27
CA TYR A 48 3.54 -9.44 -8.15
C TYR A 48 4.26 -9.32 -9.50
N TYR A 49 4.20 -8.16 -10.16
CA TYR A 49 4.89 -7.95 -11.43
C TYR A 49 6.41 -8.00 -11.29
N PHE A 50 6.97 -7.37 -10.26
CA PHE A 50 8.42 -7.31 -10.06
C PHE A 50 9.04 -8.61 -9.53
N ASN A 51 8.27 -9.46 -8.81
CA ASN A 51 8.76 -10.77 -8.35
C ASN A 51 8.55 -11.89 -9.39
N SER A 52 7.85 -11.62 -10.50
CA SER A 52 7.62 -12.62 -11.55
C SER A 52 8.80 -12.83 -12.50
N SER A 53 9.83 -11.97 -12.44
CA SER A 53 10.99 -12.00 -13.32
C SER A 53 12.23 -12.63 -12.69
N GLU A 54 12.07 -13.62 -11.80
CA GLU A 54 13.21 -14.42 -11.36
C GLU A 54 13.71 -15.28 -12.54
N ALA A 55 14.60 -14.70 -13.34
CA ALA A 55 15.38 -15.46 -14.30
C ALA A 55 16.22 -16.49 -13.53
N LYS A 56 15.88 -17.78 -13.69
CA LYS A 56 16.62 -18.88 -13.07
C LYS A 56 18.06 -18.85 -13.56
N GLN A 57 19.02 -18.68 -12.64
CA GLN A 57 20.42 -18.85 -12.97
C GLN A 57 20.70 -20.33 -13.23
N ILE A 58 21.26 -20.64 -14.40
CA ILE A 58 21.62 -22.00 -14.80
C ILE A 58 23.13 -22.13 -15.00
N SER A 59 23.65 -23.36 -14.89
CA SER A 59 25.06 -23.64 -15.18
C SER A 59 25.32 -23.79 -16.68
N TRP A 60 26.57 -23.62 -17.11
CA TRP A 60 26.97 -23.83 -18.51
C TRP A 60 26.69 -25.26 -19.01
N THR A 61 26.85 -26.26 -18.14
CA THR A 61 26.58 -27.66 -18.47
C THR A 61 25.09 -27.90 -18.74
N GLU A 62 24.21 -27.37 -17.87
CA GLU A 62 22.75 -27.44 -18.00
C GLU A 62 22.29 -26.73 -19.28
N PHE A 63 22.83 -25.54 -19.56
CA PHE A 63 22.57 -24.84 -20.82
C PHE A 63 22.95 -25.66 -22.06
N LYS A 64 24.13 -26.30 -22.07
CA LYS A 64 24.58 -27.08 -23.22
C LYS A 64 23.80 -28.37 -23.41
N GLN A 65 23.51 -29.09 -22.34
CA GLN A 65 22.88 -30.41 -22.39
C GLN A 65 21.36 -30.32 -22.54
N GLU A 66 20.70 -29.34 -21.93
CA GLU A 66 19.23 -29.26 -21.92
C GLU A 66 18.72 -28.19 -22.88
N MET A 67 19.33 -27.01 -22.95
CA MET A 67 18.78 -25.92 -23.78
C MET A 67 19.28 -25.96 -25.23
N LEU A 68 20.60 -26.08 -25.43
CA LEU A 68 21.19 -26.14 -26.78
C LEU A 68 20.87 -27.46 -27.49
N ALA A 69 20.89 -28.59 -26.78
CA ALA A 69 20.64 -29.89 -27.38
C ALA A 69 19.19 -30.04 -27.88
N ASN A 70 18.23 -29.48 -27.14
CA ASN A 70 16.81 -29.52 -27.49
C ASN A 70 16.42 -28.51 -28.59
N LYS A 71 17.34 -27.63 -29.03
CA LYS A 71 17.09 -26.54 -30.01
C LYS A 71 15.98 -25.57 -29.60
N ASP A 72 15.70 -25.47 -28.32
CA ASP A 72 14.63 -24.64 -27.75
C ASP A 72 15.07 -23.18 -27.56
N VAL A 73 16.34 -22.86 -27.78
CA VAL A 73 16.86 -21.49 -27.67
C VAL A 73 16.39 -20.64 -28.85
N GLU A 74 15.74 -19.53 -28.53
CA GLU A 74 15.27 -18.51 -29.47
C GLU A 74 16.38 -17.49 -29.76
N LYS A 75 16.95 -16.92 -28.70
CA LYS A 75 18.05 -15.95 -28.78
C LYS A 75 18.87 -15.98 -27.49
N ILE A 76 20.09 -15.44 -27.59
CA ILE A 76 21.00 -15.28 -26.46
C ILE A 76 21.47 -13.83 -26.46
N ASP A 77 21.16 -13.09 -25.39
CA ASP A 77 21.62 -11.73 -25.20
C ASP A 77 22.76 -11.71 -24.18
N VAL A 78 23.91 -11.14 -24.56
CA VAL A 78 25.09 -11.04 -23.67
C VAL A 78 25.11 -9.66 -23.04
N VAL A 79 24.81 -9.58 -21.75
CA VAL A 79 24.78 -8.32 -20.99
C VAL A 79 26.12 -8.14 -20.26
N ASN A 80 26.77 -7.02 -20.54
CA ASN A 80 28.01 -6.59 -19.88
C ASN A 80 29.18 -7.59 -19.94
N LYS A 81 29.16 -8.57 -20.87
CA LYS A 81 30.15 -9.68 -20.98
C LYS A 81 30.28 -10.55 -19.71
N GLU A 82 29.38 -10.40 -18.75
CA GLU A 82 29.39 -11.11 -17.47
C GLU A 82 28.25 -12.13 -17.42
N THR A 83 27.08 -11.77 -17.96
CA THR A 83 25.87 -12.61 -17.90
C THR A 83 25.30 -12.82 -19.30
N ALA A 84 24.92 -14.06 -19.60
CA ALA A 84 24.18 -14.40 -20.82
C ALA A 84 22.74 -14.73 -20.46
N GLU A 85 21.80 -13.96 -21.01
CA GLU A 85 20.37 -14.21 -20.89
C GLU A 85 19.94 -15.12 -22.04
N VAL A 86 19.40 -16.28 -21.70
CA VAL A 86 18.95 -17.30 -22.66
C VAL A 86 17.44 -17.25 -22.77
N TYR A 87 16.93 -16.99 -23.96
CA TYR A 87 15.49 -16.95 -24.24
C TYR A 87 15.07 -18.26 -24.89
N ILE A 88 14.02 -18.89 -24.35
CA ILE A 88 13.48 -20.16 -24.83
C ILE A 88 12.24 -19.86 -25.67
N LYS A 89 12.11 -20.52 -26.82
CA LYS A 89 10.94 -20.41 -27.71
C LYS A 89 9.68 -20.78 -26.93
N LYS A 90 8.63 -19.99 -27.10
CA LYS A 90 7.34 -20.23 -26.43
C LYS A 90 6.51 -21.37 -27.05
N ASP A 91 7.04 -22.11 -28.01
CA ASP A 91 6.26 -23.11 -28.76
C ASP A 91 6.19 -24.46 -28.06
N LYS A 92 5.02 -24.70 -27.45
CA LYS A 92 4.09 -25.73 -27.94
C LYS A 92 2.63 -25.31 -27.75
#